data_AF-A0A9W6QE08-F1
#
_entry.id   AF-A0A9W6QE08-F1
#
_cell.length_a   1.000
_cell.length_b   1.000
_cell.length_c   1.000
_cell.angle_alpha   90.00
_cell.angle_beta   90.00
_cell.angle_gamma   90.00
#
_symmetry.space_group_name_H-M   'P 1'
#
loop_
_entity.id
_entity.type
_entity.pdbx_description
1 polymer ?
#
loop_
_entity_poly.entity_id
_entity_poly.type
_entity_poly.pdbx_seq_one_letter_code
_entity_poly.pdbx_strand_id
1 'polypeptide(L)'
;MCPAHGPGPDPAALVGRRLTGVVASWYSHEGERAADPVALWLRDDRGGCTFVATGSDWCLIVADDHPHPDVDLGEWGRLDVRDAPHETPFAPHLGRPVLATRQEHAPHTGRTAFELDFPGGTVRCESWDGDLRLTATGDPR
;
A
#
# COMPACT_ATOMS: atom_id res chain seq x y z
N MET A 1 12.80 12.06 7.86
CA MET A 1 11.75 12.35 6.87
C MET A 1 12.39 12.36 5.49
N CYS A 2 11.81 11.68 4.50
CA CYS A 2 12.30 11.73 3.12
C CYS A 2 12.00 13.12 2.52
N PRO A 3 12.99 13.85 1.96
CA PRO A 3 12.76 15.16 1.34
C PRO A 3 11.89 15.11 0.09
N ALA A 4 11.92 14.02 -0.68
CA ALA A 4 11.18 13.91 -1.94
C ALA A 4 9.68 13.63 -1.73
N HIS A 5 9.35 12.84 -0.70
CA HIS A 5 7.99 12.33 -0.49
C HIS A 5 7.29 12.93 0.74
N GLY A 6 8.03 13.67 1.58
CA GLY A 6 7.50 14.30 2.77
C GLY A 6 7.05 13.30 3.84
N PRO A 7 6.27 13.75 4.84
CA PRO A 7 5.75 12.86 5.88
C PRO A 7 4.57 11.99 5.41
N GLY A 8 3.83 12.42 4.38
CA GLY A 8 2.51 11.85 4.08
C GLY A 8 1.44 12.26 5.12
N PRO A 9 0.21 11.72 5.02
CA PRO A 9 -0.83 11.92 6.01
C PRO A 9 -0.46 11.26 7.34
N ASP A 10 -1.06 11.73 8.44
CA ASP A 10 -0.93 11.08 9.75
C ASP A 10 -1.63 9.72 9.72
N PRO A 11 -0.91 8.59 9.81
CA PRO A 11 -1.55 7.28 9.75
C PRO A 11 -2.39 6.98 10.98
N ALA A 12 -2.22 7.70 12.09
CA ALA A 12 -3.12 7.58 13.23
C ALA A 12 -4.57 7.98 12.87
N ALA A 13 -4.75 8.78 11.81
CA ALA A 13 -6.07 9.15 11.30
C ALA A 13 -6.87 7.95 10.78
N LEU A 14 -6.21 6.83 10.40
CA LEU A 14 -6.87 5.59 9.96
C LEU A 14 -7.42 4.77 11.13
N VAL A 15 -6.92 4.98 12.36
CA VAL A 15 -7.36 4.21 13.52
C VAL A 15 -8.85 4.41 13.77
N GLY A 16 -9.57 3.30 13.93
CA GLY A 16 -11.01 3.23 14.07
C GLY A 16 -11.80 3.32 12.76
N ARG A 17 -11.17 3.61 11.62
CA ARG A 17 -11.80 3.52 10.28
C ARG A 17 -11.81 2.09 9.79
N ARG A 18 -12.75 1.75 8.91
CA ARG A 18 -12.85 0.41 8.30
C ARG A 18 -12.33 0.46 6.88
N LEU A 19 -11.51 -0.51 6.49
CA LEU A 19 -11.16 -0.66 5.08
C LEU A 19 -12.36 -1.20 4.31
N THR A 20 -12.81 -0.48 3.30
CA THR A 20 -13.98 -0.83 2.48
C THR A 20 -13.59 -1.43 1.14
N GLY A 21 -12.35 -1.24 0.70
CA GLY A 21 -11.83 -1.84 -0.52
C GLY A 21 -10.33 -1.64 -0.67
N VAL A 22 -9.73 -2.46 -1.53
CA VAL A 22 -8.36 -2.32 -1.98
C VAL A 22 -8.37 -2.23 -3.48
N VAL A 23 -7.67 -1.24 -4.03
CA VAL A 23 -7.27 -1.19 -5.43
C VAL A 23 -5.77 -1.40 -5.48
N ALA A 24 -5.29 -2.13 -6.48
CA ALA A 24 -3.87 -2.36 -6.66
C ALA A 24 -3.48 -2.16 -8.12
N SER A 25 -2.23 -1.80 -8.32
CA SER A 25 -1.62 -1.68 -9.65
C SER A 25 -0.56 -2.76 -9.82
N TRP A 26 -0.56 -3.45 -10.96
CA TRP A 26 0.47 -4.42 -11.33
C TRP A 26 1.15 -4.01 -12.62
N TYR A 27 2.45 -4.24 -12.69
CA TYR A 27 3.21 -4.18 -13.92
C TYR A 27 2.97 -5.44 -14.76
N SER A 28 2.70 -5.26 -16.04
CA SER A 28 2.56 -6.33 -17.01
C SER A 28 3.43 -6.05 -18.24
N HIS A 29 4.16 -7.05 -18.73
CA HIS A 29 5.00 -6.95 -19.93
C HIS A 29 5.00 -8.28 -20.69
N GLU A 30 4.87 -8.22 -22.02
CA GLU A 30 4.83 -9.39 -22.92
C GLU A 30 3.84 -10.49 -22.51
N GLY A 31 2.72 -10.11 -21.89
CA GLY A 31 1.67 -11.03 -21.45
C GLY A 31 1.88 -11.61 -20.05
N GLU A 32 3.00 -11.33 -19.41
CA GLU A 32 3.30 -11.70 -18.03
C GLU A 32 2.96 -10.54 -17.08
N ARG A 33 2.33 -10.85 -15.95
CA ARG A 33 2.02 -9.89 -14.88
C ARG A 33 2.92 -10.15 -13.68
N ALA A 34 3.46 -9.10 -13.08
CA ALA A 34 4.18 -9.19 -11.82
C ALA A 34 3.33 -9.87 -10.73
N ALA A 35 3.97 -10.64 -9.85
CA ALA A 35 3.27 -11.30 -8.75
C ALA A 35 2.80 -10.29 -7.70
N ASP A 36 3.70 -9.37 -7.34
CA ASP A 36 3.44 -8.33 -6.35
C ASP A 36 2.95 -7.03 -7.02
N PRO A 37 2.06 -6.28 -6.35
CA PRO A 37 1.58 -5.00 -6.85
C PRO A 37 2.66 -3.93 -6.72
N VAL A 38 2.73 -3.02 -7.69
CA VAL A 38 3.59 -1.83 -7.68
C VAL A 38 3.06 -0.76 -6.72
N ALA A 39 1.73 -0.68 -6.60
CA ALA A 39 1.07 0.28 -5.73
C ALA A 39 -0.28 -0.23 -5.22
N LEU A 40 -0.73 0.33 -4.10
CA LEU A 40 -2.03 0.09 -3.48
C LEU A 40 -2.78 1.39 -3.22
N TRP A 41 -4.10 1.29 -3.22
CA TRP A 41 -5.00 2.29 -2.64
C TRP A 41 -5.96 1.60 -1.67
N LEU A 42 -5.90 2.00 -0.41
CA LEU A 42 -6.75 1.52 0.66
C LEU A 42 -7.92 2.49 0.82
N ARG A 43 -9.13 2.05 0.48
CA ARG A 43 -10.36 2.85 0.65
C ARG A 43 -10.91 2.63 2.05
N ASP A 44 -11.35 3.71 2.71
CA ASP A 44 -11.97 3.65 4.03
C ASP A 44 -13.47 3.99 4.03
N ASP A 45 -14.14 3.75 5.16
CA ASP A 45 -15.57 3.99 5.37
C ASP A 45 -15.96 5.47 5.57
N ARG A 46 -14.97 6.37 5.56
CA ARG A 46 -15.15 7.83 5.62
C ARG A 46 -14.85 8.51 4.28
N GLY A 47 -14.65 7.74 3.22
CA GLY A 47 -14.34 8.24 1.88
C GLY A 47 -12.87 8.58 1.65
N GLY A 48 -11.99 8.27 2.61
CA GLY A 48 -10.54 8.41 2.45
C GLY A 48 -9.95 7.33 1.55
N CYS A 49 -8.82 7.65 0.93
CA CYS A 49 -8.10 6.75 0.05
C CYS A 49 -6.59 6.89 0.29
N THR A 50 -6.00 5.92 1.00
CA THR A 50 -4.58 5.92 1.32
C THR A 50 -3.81 5.17 0.27
N PHE A 51 -2.98 5.89 -0.49
CA PHE A 51 -2.04 5.35 -1.45
C PHE A 51 -0.79 4.83 -0.76
N VAL A 52 -0.30 3.67 -1.20
CA VAL A 52 0.96 3.07 -0.74
C VAL A 52 1.75 2.57 -1.94
N ALA A 53 3.00 3.01 -2.09
CA ALA A 53 3.90 2.58 -3.17
C ALA A 53 5.36 2.75 -2.75
N THR A 54 6.30 2.38 -3.61
CA THR A 54 7.73 2.65 -3.43
C THR A 54 8.21 3.74 -4.36
N GLY A 55 9.03 4.66 -3.84
CA GLY A 55 9.77 5.63 -4.63
C GLY A 55 11.05 5.03 -5.20
N SER A 56 11.61 5.66 -6.22
CA SER A 56 12.92 5.29 -6.78
C SER A 56 14.09 5.52 -5.82
N ASP A 57 13.86 6.23 -4.71
CA ASP A 57 14.78 6.43 -3.60
C ASP A 57 14.62 5.36 -2.49
N TRP A 58 13.86 4.29 -2.76
CA TRP A 58 13.52 3.21 -1.83
C TRP A 58 12.68 3.66 -0.62
N CYS A 59 12.16 4.89 -0.64
CA CYS A 59 11.20 5.32 0.37
C CYS A 59 9.84 4.68 0.09
N LEU A 60 9.21 4.12 1.13
CA LEU A 60 7.81 3.78 1.10
C LEU A 60 6.97 5.06 1.13
N ILE A 61 6.22 5.30 0.07
CA ILE A 61 5.29 6.41 -0.07
C ILE A 61 3.97 6.00 0.57
N VAL A 62 3.43 6.86 1.43
CA VAL A 62 2.08 6.81 1.98
C VAL A 62 1.51 8.19 1.76
N ALA A 63 0.39 8.29 1.03
CA ALA A 63 -0.21 9.56 0.63
C ALA A 63 -1.74 9.45 0.60
N ASP A 64 -2.42 10.59 0.60
CA ASP A 64 -3.83 10.65 0.22
C ASP A 64 -3.89 10.83 -1.30
N ASP A 65 -4.32 9.80 -2.02
CA ASP A 65 -4.44 9.82 -3.48
C ASP A 65 -5.50 8.82 -3.95
N HIS A 66 -5.98 8.97 -5.18
CA HIS A 66 -7.00 8.13 -5.77
C HIS A 66 -6.45 7.21 -6.87
N PRO A 67 -7.04 6.01 -7.07
CA PRO A 67 -6.65 5.16 -8.17
C PRO A 67 -6.81 5.86 -9.51
N HIS A 68 -5.79 5.74 -10.35
CA HIS A 68 -5.81 6.21 -11.73
C HIS A 68 -6.23 5.08 -12.69
N PRO A 69 -6.57 5.40 -13.96
CA PRO A 69 -6.75 4.38 -15.00
C PRO A 69 -5.46 3.60 -15.29
N ASP A 70 -5.58 2.53 -16.10
CA ASP A 70 -4.41 1.82 -16.61
C ASP A 70 -3.45 2.76 -17.34
N VAL A 71 -2.15 2.49 -17.20
CA VAL A 71 -1.09 3.26 -17.87
C VAL A 71 -0.43 2.39 -18.91
N ASP A 72 -0.47 2.81 -20.17
CA ASP A 72 0.32 2.22 -21.25
C ASP A 72 1.71 2.84 -21.26
N LEU A 73 2.74 2.02 -21.09
CA LEU A 73 4.15 2.43 -21.13
C LEU A 73 4.80 2.15 -22.49
N GLY A 74 3.99 1.82 -23.50
CA GLY A 74 4.44 1.49 -24.86
C GLY A 74 5.22 0.18 -24.88
N GLU A 75 6.42 0.22 -25.46
CA GLU A 75 7.29 -0.96 -25.52
C GLU A 75 7.72 -1.47 -24.13
N TRP A 76 7.60 -0.65 -23.10
CA TRP A 76 8.00 -0.99 -21.73
C TRP A 76 6.90 -1.73 -20.95
N GLY A 77 5.76 -2.04 -21.56
CA GLY A 77 4.65 -2.76 -20.91
C GLY A 77 3.55 -1.81 -20.44
N ARG A 78 2.87 -2.17 -19.34
CA ARG A 78 1.73 -1.40 -18.82
C ARG A 78 1.55 -1.57 -17.31
N LEU A 79 0.83 -0.63 -16.70
CA LEU A 79 0.32 -0.74 -15.33
C LEU A 79 -1.18 -1.00 -15.39
N ASP A 80 -1.60 -2.17 -14.93
CA ASP A 80 -3.00 -2.56 -14.79
C ASP A 80 -3.51 -2.17 -13.40
N VAL A 81 -4.54 -1.34 -13.30
CA VAL A 81 -5.14 -0.90 -12.04
C VAL A 81 -6.50 -1.57 -11.85
N ARG A 82 -6.64 -2.40 -10.81
CA ARG A 82 -7.85 -3.21 -10.57
C ARG A 82 -8.24 -3.21 -9.10
N ASP A 83 -9.54 -3.32 -8.82
CA ASP A 83 -9.98 -3.70 -7.48
C ASP A 83 -9.38 -5.07 -7.13
N ALA A 84 -8.80 -5.18 -5.93
CA ALA A 84 -8.01 -6.31 -5.49
C ALA A 84 -8.51 -6.89 -4.15
N PRO A 85 -9.82 -7.22 -4.01
CA PRO A 85 -10.40 -7.61 -2.74
C PRO A 85 -9.91 -8.97 -2.22
N HIS A 86 -9.27 -9.78 -3.07
CA HIS A 86 -8.84 -11.15 -2.75
C HIS A 86 -7.37 -11.44 -3.09
N GLU A 87 -6.66 -10.52 -3.75
CA GLU A 87 -5.29 -10.72 -4.24
C GLU A 87 -4.23 -10.16 -3.27
N THR A 88 -4.64 -9.56 -2.15
CA THR A 88 -3.72 -8.93 -1.19
C THR A 88 -3.93 -9.45 0.23
N PRO A 89 -2.91 -9.35 1.11
CA PRO A 89 -3.05 -9.65 2.53
C PRO A 89 -4.15 -8.85 3.26
N PHE A 90 -4.66 -7.76 2.67
CA PHE A 90 -5.77 -6.99 3.23
C PHE A 90 -7.14 -7.65 3.04
N ALA A 91 -7.26 -8.65 2.17
CA ALA A 91 -8.52 -9.32 1.85
C ALA A 91 -9.32 -9.79 3.09
N PRO A 92 -8.71 -10.45 4.10
CA PRO A 92 -9.44 -10.89 5.29
C PRO A 92 -9.89 -9.74 6.20
N HIS A 93 -9.37 -8.54 5.99
CA HIS A 93 -9.54 -7.38 6.85
C HIS A 93 -10.52 -6.35 6.28
N LEU A 94 -11.09 -6.58 5.09
CA LEU A 94 -12.16 -5.75 4.55
C LEU A 94 -13.38 -5.73 5.49
N GLY A 95 -13.93 -4.54 5.70
CA GLY A 95 -14.98 -4.22 6.67
C GLY A 95 -14.53 -4.18 8.13
N ARG A 96 -13.28 -4.54 8.44
CA ARG A 96 -12.73 -4.52 9.81
C ARG A 96 -12.12 -3.16 10.13
N PRO A 97 -12.20 -2.70 11.39
CA PRO A 97 -11.56 -1.47 11.81
C PRO A 97 -10.04 -1.64 11.86
N VAL A 98 -9.30 -0.61 11.47
CA VAL A 98 -7.88 -0.46 11.81
C VAL A 98 -7.76 -0.18 13.30
N LEU A 99 -7.01 -0.99 14.03
CA LEU A 99 -6.82 -0.89 15.47
C LEU A 99 -5.62 -0.03 15.84
N ALA A 100 -4.55 -0.13 15.06
CA ALA A 100 -3.33 0.65 15.24
C ALA A 100 -2.60 0.79 13.91
N THR A 101 -1.71 1.77 13.85
CA THR A 101 -0.80 1.98 12.74
C THR A 101 0.61 2.17 13.26
N ARG A 102 1.61 1.63 12.54
CA ARG A 102 3.03 1.77 12.87
C ARG A 102 3.83 2.08 11.62
N GLN A 103 4.91 2.83 11.79
CA GLN A 103 5.81 3.18 10.70
C GLN A 103 7.25 2.91 11.12
N GLU A 104 8.04 2.34 10.22
CA GLU A 104 9.49 2.23 10.38
C GLU A 104 10.19 3.20 9.44
N HIS A 105 11.34 3.69 9.91
CA HIS A 105 12.16 4.63 9.16
C HIS A 105 13.63 4.21 9.21
N ALA A 106 14.29 4.32 8.06
CA ALA A 106 15.74 4.18 7.96
C ALA A 106 16.39 5.57 7.77
N PRO A 107 17.60 5.78 8.33
CA PRO A 107 18.41 6.95 8.01
C PRO A 107 18.61 7.08 6.50
N HIS A 108 18.56 8.31 5.98
CA HIS A 108 18.77 8.67 4.57
C HIS A 108 17.73 8.17 3.54
N THR A 109 17.00 7.08 3.81
CA THR A 109 15.90 6.61 2.95
C THR A 109 14.56 7.24 3.32
N GLY A 110 14.28 7.40 4.61
CA GLY A 110 12.96 7.83 5.08
C GLY A 110 12.11 6.65 5.53
N ARG A 111 10.82 6.67 5.24
CA ARG A 111 9.90 5.60 5.67
C ARG A 111 10.21 4.34 4.87
N THR A 112 10.33 3.20 5.55
CA THR A 112 10.63 1.91 4.92
C THR A 112 9.52 0.90 5.10
N ALA A 113 8.68 1.07 6.14
CA ALA A 113 7.51 0.23 6.36
C ALA A 113 6.33 1.01 6.95
N PHE A 114 5.13 0.49 6.67
CA PHE A 114 3.86 0.95 7.19
C PHE A 114 3.00 -0.28 7.53
N GLU A 115 2.57 -0.37 8.77
CA GLU A 115 1.79 -1.50 9.29
C GLU A 115 0.41 -1.04 9.74
N LEU A 116 -0.58 -1.87 9.46
CA LEU A 116 -1.96 -1.70 9.91
C LEU A 116 -2.40 -2.95 10.67
N ASP A 117 -2.81 -2.74 11.92
CA ASP A 117 -3.31 -3.79 12.78
C ASP A 117 -4.83 -3.89 12.65
N PHE A 118 -5.35 -5.10 12.52
CA PHE A 118 -6.77 -5.39 12.41
C PHE A 118 -7.18 -6.46 13.44
N PRO A 119 -8.48 -6.62 13.72
CA PRO A 119 -8.98 -7.83 14.36
C PRO A 119 -8.58 -9.06 13.52
N GLY A 120 -7.73 -9.91 14.10
CA GLY A 120 -7.30 -11.17 13.48
C GLY A 120 -6.00 -11.12 12.69
N GLY A 121 -5.28 -10.00 12.65
CA GLY A 121 -3.95 -9.97 12.04
C GLY A 121 -3.45 -8.57 11.71
N THR A 122 -2.20 -8.52 11.27
CA THR A 122 -1.54 -7.28 10.86
C THR A 122 -1.12 -7.41 9.41
N VAL A 123 -1.24 -6.33 8.64
CA VAL A 123 -0.66 -6.24 7.30
C VAL A 123 0.47 -5.23 7.33
N ARG A 124 1.65 -5.67 6.89
CA ARG A 124 2.81 -4.83 6.69
C ARG A 124 3.01 -4.56 5.20
N CYS A 125 3.12 -3.28 4.87
CA CYS A 125 3.62 -2.78 3.60
C CYS A 125 5.06 -2.33 3.81
N GLU A 126 6.00 -2.78 2.99
CA GLU A 126 7.39 -2.35 3.08
C GLU A 126 8.02 -2.13 1.71
N SER A 127 9.00 -1.24 1.65
CA SER A 127 9.89 -1.13 0.49
C SER A 127 11.02 -2.14 0.67
N TRP A 128 11.14 -3.07 -0.27
CA TRP A 128 12.17 -4.10 -0.28
C TRP A 128 12.83 -4.15 -1.65
N ASP A 129 14.11 -3.81 -1.72
CA ASP A 129 14.89 -3.74 -2.98
C ASP A 129 14.23 -2.86 -4.07
N GLY A 130 13.49 -1.83 -3.62
CA GLY A 130 12.72 -0.94 -4.50
C GLY A 130 11.30 -1.40 -4.80
N ASP A 131 10.93 -2.64 -4.48
CA ASP A 131 9.59 -3.18 -4.70
C ASP A 131 8.68 -2.98 -3.48
N LEU A 132 7.38 -2.85 -3.73
CA LEU A 132 6.38 -2.88 -2.67
C LEU A 132 6.10 -4.33 -2.29
N ARG A 133 6.40 -4.68 -1.04
CA ARG A 133 6.09 -6.00 -0.49
C ARG A 133 4.96 -5.91 0.52
N LEU A 134 4.01 -6.85 0.41
CA LEU A 134 2.89 -7.00 1.33
C LEU A 134 3.01 -8.31 2.08
N THR A 135 2.96 -8.27 3.41
CA THR A 135 2.97 -9.47 4.23
C THR A 135 1.88 -9.44 5.29
N ALA A 136 1.13 -10.54 5.40
CA ALA A 136 0.34 -10.81 6.59
C ALA A 136 1.27 -11.28 7.70
N THR A 137 1.26 -10.60 8.84
CA THR A 137 1.98 -11.03 10.04
C THR A 137 0.96 -11.50 11.08
N GLY A 138 1.21 -12.69 11.66
CA GLY A 138 0.33 -13.30 12.66
C GLY A 138 0.33 -12.58 14.01
N ASP A 139 -0.84 -12.59 14.65
CA ASP A 139 -1.31 -11.88 15.85
C ASP A 139 -1.07 -10.36 15.91
N PRO A 140 -2.11 -9.55 16.19
CA PRO A 140 -1.92 -8.14 16.50
C PRO A 140 -1.08 -8.02 17.79
N ARG A 141 -0.02 -7.23 17.76
CA ARG A 141 0.83 -6.96 18.94
C ARG A 141 0.24 -5.88 19.83
#